data_AF-A0A358PBZ8-F1
#
_entry.id   AF-A0A358PBZ8-F1
#
_cell.length_a   1.000
_cell.length_b   1.000
_cell.length_c   1.000
_cell.angle_alpha   90.00
_cell.angle_beta   90.00
_cell.angle_gamma   90.00
#
_symmetry.space_group_name_H-M   'P 1'
#
loop_
_entity.id
_entity.type
_entity.pdbx_description
1 polymer ?
#
loop_
_entity_poly.entity_id
_entity_poly.type
_entity_poly.pdbx_seq_one_letter_code
_entity_poly.pdbx_strand_id
1 'polypeptide(L)'
;MAKRGKNPDSWRVGKLEQLFRHTGLFLWSLRGSKPNAIITGYSDHWRGSASKGSQIMTSGSSWRVSSDGFDDFEWLRDLRTFGGSQARSRARSLITNWLKVNGRWNAKSWQPDIMGQRLANLVFCYDWYGSSADETFQQQISDSIGLQARCLAIDWKRLYDRDARVGALRGLIIAEAALGAEASDLDNLIEFLVPL
;
A
#
# COMPACT_ATOMS: atom_id res chain seq x y z
N MET A 1 -10.26 -23.29 4.94
CA MET A 1 -10.18 -21.82 4.89
C MET A 1 -10.21 -21.29 6.31
N ALA A 2 -9.05 -20.99 6.88
CA ALA A 2 -8.98 -20.41 8.22
C ALA A 2 -9.55 -18.98 8.16
N LYS A 3 -10.62 -18.71 8.91
CA LYS A 3 -11.03 -17.33 9.19
C LYS A 3 -9.89 -16.70 9.97
N ARG A 4 -9.11 -15.83 9.32
CA ARG A 4 -8.12 -14.96 9.98
C ARG A 4 -8.92 -14.03 10.89
N GLY A 5 -9.18 -14.45 12.12
CA GLY A 5 -9.73 -13.59 13.14
C GLY A 5 -8.75 -12.43 13.30
N LYS A 6 -9.13 -11.24 12.83
CA LYS A 6 -8.33 -10.03 13.06
C LYS A 6 -8.19 -9.88 14.56
N ASN A 7 -6.99 -10.13 15.07
CA ASN A 7 -6.67 -9.89 16.45
C ASN A 7 -6.80 -8.38 16.68
N PRO A 8 -7.70 -7.89 17.55
CA PRO A 8 -7.92 -6.45 17.75
C PRO A 8 -6.68 -5.71 18.30
N ASP A 9 -5.61 -6.44 18.59
CA ASP A 9 -4.37 -5.98 19.21
C ASP A 9 -3.12 -6.17 18.33
N SER A 10 -3.19 -6.11 16.99
CA SER A 10 -1.99 -6.24 16.14
C SER A 10 -1.03 -5.04 16.23
N TRP A 11 -1.55 -3.84 16.51
CA TRP A 11 -0.81 -2.58 16.60
C TRP A 11 -1.56 -1.56 17.45
N ARG A 12 -0.86 -0.78 18.26
CA ARG A 12 -1.46 0.27 19.12
C ARG A 12 -0.70 1.58 19.02
N VAL A 13 -1.45 2.67 18.87
CA VAL A 13 -0.96 4.05 18.85
C VAL A 13 -1.63 4.79 20.00
N GLY A 14 -0.85 5.45 20.87
CA GLY A 14 -1.39 6.17 22.04
C GLY A 14 -2.25 7.38 21.61
N LYS A 15 -3.23 7.81 22.44
CA LYS A 15 -4.16 8.90 22.07
C LYS A 15 -3.46 10.22 21.70
N LEU A 16 -2.43 10.62 22.45
CA LEU A 16 -1.63 11.81 22.15
C LEU A 16 -0.87 11.66 20.83
N GLU A 17 -0.35 10.47 20.57
CA GLU A 17 0.33 10.16 19.31
C GLU A 17 -0.65 10.18 18.13
N GLN A 18 -1.87 9.66 18.29
CA GLN A 18 -2.93 9.77 17.28
C GLN A 18 -3.26 11.23 16.97
N LEU A 19 -3.40 12.08 18.01
CA LEU A 19 -3.64 13.51 17.84
C LEU A 19 -2.53 14.18 17.05
N PHE A 20 -1.26 13.92 17.39
CA PHE A 20 -0.12 14.43 16.63
C PHE A 20 -0.14 13.96 15.18
N ARG A 21 -0.42 12.68 14.93
CA ARG A 21 -0.45 12.11 13.57
C ARG A 21 -1.59 12.63 12.70
N HIS A 22 -2.69 13.10 13.31
CA HIS A 22 -3.75 13.79 12.57
C HIS A 22 -3.39 15.23 12.16
N THR A 23 -2.29 15.80 12.66
CA THR A 23 -1.86 17.15 12.29
C THR A 23 -1.18 17.18 10.93
N GLY A 24 -1.19 18.36 10.30
CA GLY A 24 -0.40 18.61 9.09
C GLY A 24 1.12 18.56 9.33
N LEU A 25 1.58 18.72 10.58
CA LEU A 25 3.00 18.64 10.94
C LEU A 25 3.55 17.22 10.77
N PHE A 26 2.77 16.21 11.15
CA PHE A 26 3.16 14.81 10.93
C PHE A 26 3.22 14.48 9.43
N LEU A 27 2.22 14.90 8.66
CA LEU A 27 2.28 14.72 7.20
C LEU A 27 3.45 15.48 6.57
N TRP A 28 3.80 16.65 7.12
CA TRP A 28 4.97 17.41 6.70
C TRP A 28 6.28 16.70 7.04
N SER A 29 6.41 16.09 8.23
CA SER A 29 7.61 15.32 8.59
C SER A 29 7.82 14.08 7.72
N LEU A 30 6.74 13.57 7.12
CA LEU A 30 6.78 12.49 6.15
C LEU A 30 6.98 12.95 4.70
N ARG A 31 7.14 14.25 4.43
CA ARG A 31 7.52 14.72 3.08
C ARG A 31 9.01 14.45 2.88
N GLY A 32 9.32 13.60 1.92
CA GLY A 32 10.69 13.38 1.45
C GLY A 32 10.90 14.02 0.08
N SER A 33 12.09 13.82 -0.47
CA SER A 33 12.39 14.15 -1.87
C SER A 33 11.37 13.49 -2.79
N LYS A 34 11.00 14.19 -3.86
CA LYS A 34 10.09 13.64 -4.87
C LYS A 34 10.75 12.41 -5.50
N PRO A 35 10.10 11.23 -5.46
CA PRO A 35 10.60 10.08 -6.19
C PRO A 35 10.53 10.40 -7.69
N ASN A 36 11.59 10.10 -8.44
CA ASN A 36 11.68 10.51 -9.84
C ASN A 36 10.65 9.80 -10.73
N ALA A 37 10.64 8.48 -10.78
CA ALA A 37 9.57 7.70 -11.39
C ALA A 37 9.56 6.36 -10.66
N ILE A 38 8.41 5.71 -10.60
CA ILE A 38 8.36 4.35 -10.02
C ILE A 38 9.17 3.44 -10.95
N ILE A 39 10.22 2.82 -10.42
CA ILE A 39 10.99 1.79 -11.10
C ILE A 39 10.08 0.58 -11.26
N THR A 40 9.93 0.11 -12.50
CA THR A 40 8.98 -0.96 -12.86
C THR A 40 9.70 -2.24 -13.27
N GLY A 41 8.96 -3.27 -13.68
CA GLY A 41 9.51 -4.58 -14.06
C GLY A 41 9.55 -5.62 -12.95
N TYR A 42 9.04 -5.29 -11.76
CA TYR A 42 8.86 -6.28 -10.69
C TYR A 42 7.74 -7.27 -11.06
N SER A 43 8.10 -8.53 -11.31
CA SER A 43 7.12 -9.58 -11.58
C SER A 43 6.40 -10.02 -10.31
N ASP A 44 5.08 -9.90 -10.29
CA ASP A 44 4.26 -10.47 -9.21
C ASP A 44 3.74 -11.84 -9.60
N HIS A 45 4.31 -12.85 -8.95
CA HIS A 45 3.98 -14.25 -9.15
C HIS A 45 2.61 -14.62 -8.58
N TRP A 46 2.03 -13.79 -7.68
CA TRP A 46 0.70 -14.03 -7.15
C TRP A 46 -0.39 -13.60 -8.14
N ARG A 47 -1.26 -14.55 -8.50
CA ARG A 47 -2.45 -14.31 -9.30
C ARG A 47 -3.63 -13.94 -8.40
N GLY A 48 -4.46 -13.01 -8.87
CA GLY A 48 -5.76 -12.74 -8.28
C GLY A 48 -6.84 -13.67 -8.83
N SER A 49 -8.08 -13.38 -8.50
CA SER A 49 -9.27 -14.05 -8.98
C SER A 49 -10.01 -13.20 -10.02
N ALA A 50 -10.12 -13.71 -11.25
CA ALA A 50 -10.90 -13.05 -12.31
C ALA A 50 -12.38 -12.90 -11.94
N SER A 51 -12.95 -13.83 -11.16
CA SER A 51 -14.35 -13.73 -10.73
C SER A 51 -14.57 -12.59 -9.75
N LYS A 52 -13.65 -12.39 -8.79
CA LYS A 52 -13.65 -11.20 -7.90
C LYS A 52 -13.44 -9.93 -8.71
N GLY A 53 -12.55 -9.95 -9.71
CA GLY A 53 -12.33 -8.84 -10.64
C GLY A 53 -13.61 -8.45 -11.38
N SER A 54 -14.34 -9.43 -11.92
CA SER A 54 -15.64 -9.21 -12.56
C SER A 54 -16.67 -8.61 -11.60
N GLN A 55 -16.71 -9.08 -10.35
CA GLN A 55 -17.61 -8.51 -9.33
C GLN A 55 -17.28 -7.04 -9.03
N ILE A 56 -16.01 -6.68 -8.95
CA ILE A 56 -15.57 -5.29 -8.75
C ILE A 56 -16.00 -4.41 -9.93
N MET A 57 -15.99 -4.95 -11.15
CA MET A 57 -16.42 -4.24 -12.36
C MET A 57 -17.93 -3.97 -12.37
N THR A 58 -18.74 -4.94 -11.94
CA THR A 58 -20.20 -4.78 -11.89
C THR A 58 -20.68 -4.01 -10.68
N SER A 59 -19.82 -3.83 -9.67
CA SER A 59 -20.17 -3.11 -8.45
C SER A 59 -20.03 -1.61 -8.62
N GLY A 60 -21.00 -0.86 -8.09
CA GLY A 60 -20.99 0.61 -8.15
C GLY A 60 -19.81 1.27 -7.46
N SER A 61 -19.76 2.60 -7.50
CA SER A 61 -18.67 3.43 -6.92
C SER A 61 -18.44 3.18 -5.42
N SER A 62 -19.46 2.67 -4.73
CA SER A 62 -19.46 2.37 -3.29
C SER A 62 -18.93 0.96 -2.96
N TRP A 63 -18.37 0.22 -3.92
CA TRP A 63 -17.77 -1.08 -3.65
C TRP A 63 -16.63 -0.95 -2.62
N ARG A 64 -17.01 -1.15 -1.35
CA ARG A 64 -16.16 -1.49 -0.21
C ARG A 64 -15.21 -0.43 0.35
N VAL A 65 -15.49 0.86 0.14
CA VAL A 65 -14.80 1.95 0.88
C VAL A 65 -14.96 1.82 2.41
N SER A 66 -15.94 1.03 2.89
CA SER A 66 -16.19 0.78 4.32
C SER A 66 -15.84 -0.62 4.85
N SER A 67 -15.44 -1.60 4.01
CA SER A 67 -15.19 -2.96 4.48
C SER A 67 -13.72 -3.22 4.84
N ASP A 68 -13.51 -3.91 5.96
CA ASP A 68 -12.22 -4.46 6.35
C ASP A 68 -11.60 -5.27 5.19
N GLY A 69 -10.46 -4.80 4.66
CA GLY A 69 -9.71 -5.45 3.56
C GLY A 69 -9.70 -4.70 2.22
N PHE A 70 -10.41 -3.59 2.06
CA PHE A 70 -10.21 -2.75 0.86
C PHE A 70 -8.88 -2.00 0.89
N ASP A 71 -8.44 -1.66 2.11
CA ASP A 71 -7.25 -0.89 2.39
C ASP A 71 -5.95 -1.63 2.02
N ASP A 72 -5.92 -2.95 1.92
CA ASP A 72 -4.68 -3.69 1.56
C ASP A 72 -4.42 -3.77 0.05
N PHE A 73 -5.37 -3.35 -0.79
CA PHE A 73 -5.29 -3.32 -2.24
C PHE A 73 -5.11 -4.70 -2.91
N GLU A 74 -5.44 -5.81 -2.25
CA GLU A 74 -5.39 -7.15 -2.86
C GLU A 74 -6.28 -7.23 -4.12
N TRP A 75 -7.37 -6.47 -4.12
CA TRP A 75 -8.30 -6.33 -5.25
C TRP A 75 -7.65 -5.84 -6.55
N LEU A 76 -6.46 -5.22 -6.50
CA LEU A 76 -5.71 -4.86 -7.72
C LEU A 76 -5.29 -6.11 -8.50
N ARG A 77 -4.87 -7.17 -7.81
CA ARG A 77 -4.53 -8.45 -8.46
C ARG A 77 -5.75 -9.09 -9.11
N ASP A 78 -6.91 -9.00 -8.45
CA ASP A 78 -8.18 -9.51 -8.97
C ASP A 78 -8.56 -8.79 -10.27
N LEU A 79 -8.50 -7.45 -10.30
CA LEU A 79 -8.74 -6.65 -11.50
C LEU A 79 -7.70 -6.89 -12.59
N ARG A 80 -6.42 -7.04 -12.22
CA ARG A 80 -5.34 -7.39 -13.17
C ARG A 80 -5.61 -8.74 -13.84
N THR A 81 -6.07 -9.71 -13.06
CA THR A 81 -6.37 -11.06 -13.55
C THR A 81 -7.61 -11.08 -14.44
N PHE A 82 -8.63 -10.26 -14.12
CA PHE A 82 -9.78 -10.07 -15.00
C PHE A 82 -9.39 -9.38 -16.31
N GLY A 83 -8.53 -8.36 -16.25
CA GLY A 83 -7.91 -7.73 -17.41
C GLY A 83 -8.82 -6.76 -18.18
N GLY A 84 -8.33 -6.30 -19.33
CA GLY A 84 -9.01 -5.31 -20.18
C GLY A 84 -8.71 -3.85 -19.85
N SER A 85 -9.01 -2.95 -20.79
CA SER A 85 -8.81 -1.49 -20.63
C SER A 85 -9.75 -0.90 -19.58
N GLN A 86 -10.99 -1.38 -19.52
CA GLN A 86 -11.98 -0.93 -18.53
C GLN A 86 -11.55 -1.25 -17.10
N ALA A 87 -10.95 -2.42 -16.85
CA ALA A 87 -10.45 -2.79 -15.52
C ALA A 87 -9.28 -1.90 -15.07
N ARG A 88 -8.40 -1.50 -16.00
CA ARG A 88 -7.32 -0.53 -15.72
C ARG A 88 -7.88 0.84 -15.34
N SER A 89 -8.86 1.34 -16.10
CA SER A 89 -9.57 2.59 -15.77
C SER A 89 -10.28 2.50 -14.42
N ARG A 90 -10.95 1.38 -14.15
CA ARG A 90 -11.62 1.12 -12.87
C ARG A 90 -10.63 1.10 -11.71
N ALA A 91 -9.47 0.46 -11.87
CA ALA A 91 -8.41 0.43 -10.87
C ALA A 91 -7.92 1.85 -10.55
N ARG A 92 -7.60 2.66 -11.57
CA ARG A 92 -7.19 4.07 -11.38
C ARG A 92 -8.26 4.87 -10.62
N SER A 93 -9.52 4.74 -11.01
CA SER A 93 -10.63 5.42 -10.34
C SER A 93 -10.74 5.03 -8.85
N LEU A 94 -10.64 3.73 -8.54
CA LEU A 94 -10.68 3.24 -7.16
C LEU A 94 -9.47 3.72 -6.34
N ILE A 95 -8.26 3.71 -6.92
CA ILE A 95 -7.05 4.26 -6.29
C ILE A 95 -7.25 5.75 -6.01
N THR A 96 -7.63 6.56 -7.00
CA THR A 96 -7.84 8.00 -6.84
C THR A 96 -8.89 8.30 -5.77
N ASN A 97 -9.99 7.55 -5.73
CA ASN A 97 -11.01 7.73 -4.69
C ASN A 97 -10.47 7.37 -3.31
N TRP A 98 -9.70 6.28 -3.19
CA TRP A 98 -9.06 5.92 -1.94
C TRP A 98 -8.09 7.00 -1.46
N LEU A 99 -7.26 7.56 -2.35
CA LEU A 99 -6.31 8.65 -2.04
C LEU A 99 -7.03 9.91 -1.56
N LYS A 100 -8.18 10.26 -2.15
CA LYS A 100 -8.99 11.41 -1.73
C LYS A 100 -9.52 11.25 -0.30
N VAL A 101 -9.95 10.04 0.07
CA VAL A 101 -10.54 9.75 1.39
C VAL A 101 -9.46 9.50 2.46
N ASN A 102 -8.37 8.82 2.09
CA ASN A 102 -7.35 8.32 3.02
C ASN A 102 -6.00 9.03 2.90
N GLY A 103 -5.96 10.21 2.25
CA GLY A 103 -4.74 11.01 2.10
C GLY A 103 -4.20 11.58 3.41
N ARG A 104 -5.00 11.56 4.49
CA ARG A 104 -4.54 11.87 5.86
C ARG A 104 -4.41 10.59 6.67
N TRP A 105 -3.48 10.61 7.62
CA TRP A 105 -3.25 9.49 8.52
C TRP A 105 -4.52 9.15 9.33
N ASN A 106 -4.82 7.86 9.42
CA ASN A 106 -5.79 7.30 10.36
C ASN A 106 -5.35 5.90 10.79
N ALA A 107 -5.62 5.52 12.05
CA ALA A 107 -5.12 4.28 12.62
C ALA A 107 -5.54 3.01 11.87
N LYS A 108 -6.72 3.01 11.23
CA LYS A 108 -7.25 1.82 10.56
C LYS A 108 -6.59 1.60 9.19
N SER A 109 -6.66 2.59 8.30
CA SER A 109 -6.13 2.46 6.94
C SER A 109 -4.61 2.60 6.88
N TRP A 110 -3.97 3.18 7.90
CA TRP A 110 -2.51 3.32 7.99
C TRP A 110 -1.89 2.34 8.99
N GLN A 111 -2.58 1.23 9.30
CA GLN A 111 -2.01 0.15 10.09
C GLN A 111 -0.80 -0.48 9.34
N PRO A 112 0.33 -0.78 10.00
CA PRO A 112 1.57 -1.13 9.29
C PRO A 112 1.51 -2.38 8.41
N ASP A 113 0.83 -3.44 8.86
CA ASP A 113 0.62 -4.67 8.08
C ASP A 113 -0.25 -4.42 6.83
N ILE A 114 -1.28 -3.58 6.96
CA ILE A 114 -2.13 -3.15 5.84
C ILE A 114 -1.34 -2.29 4.85
N MET A 115 -0.54 -1.33 5.34
CA MET A 115 0.32 -0.50 4.49
C MET A 115 1.35 -1.34 3.73
N GLY A 116 1.99 -2.30 4.40
CA GLY A 116 2.95 -3.20 3.75
C GLY A 116 2.31 -3.98 2.61
N GLN A 117 1.13 -4.55 2.82
CA GLN A 117 0.40 -5.27 1.78
C GLN A 117 -0.02 -4.35 0.63
N ARG A 118 -0.51 -3.14 0.95
CA ARG A 118 -0.90 -2.12 -0.03
C ARG A 118 0.25 -1.70 -0.91
N LEU A 119 1.39 -1.34 -0.31
CA LEU A 119 2.58 -0.89 -1.03
C LEU A 119 3.09 -1.97 -1.98
N ALA A 120 3.17 -3.22 -1.51
CA ALA A 120 3.54 -4.34 -2.36
C ALA A 120 2.57 -4.48 -3.54
N ASN A 121 1.26 -4.44 -3.30
CA ASN A 121 0.24 -4.60 -4.34
C ASN A 121 0.27 -3.47 -5.38
N LEU A 122 0.50 -2.23 -4.93
CA LEU A 122 0.66 -1.07 -5.80
C LEU A 122 1.86 -1.23 -6.73
N VAL A 123 3.04 -1.52 -6.16
CA VAL A 123 4.28 -1.66 -6.93
C VAL A 123 4.18 -2.82 -7.92
N PHE A 124 3.75 -3.99 -7.46
CA PHE A 124 3.65 -5.20 -8.28
C PHE A 124 2.62 -5.14 -9.42
N CYS A 125 1.60 -4.30 -9.28
CA CYS A 125 0.60 -4.10 -10.31
C CYS A 125 0.86 -2.83 -11.14
N TYR A 126 1.92 -2.07 -10.84
CA TYR A 126 2.14 -0.73 -11.40
C TYR A 126 2.24 -0.75 -12.93
N ASP A 127 2.97 -1.70 -13.53
CA ASP A 127 3.07 -1.79 -14.99
C ASP A 127 1.72 -1.98 -15.68
N TRP A 128 0.80 -2.66 -15.01
CA TRP A 128 -0.52 -2.93 -15.55
C TRP A 128 -1.46 -1.71 -15.45
N TYR A 129 -1.53 -1.03 -14.30
CA TYR A 129 -2.46 0.10 -14.14
C TYR A 129 -1.83 1.48 -14.35
N GLY A 130 -0.55 1.66 -14.04
CA GLY A 130 0.11 2.96 -13.89
C GLY A 130 0.89 3.41 -15.12
N SER A 131 1.60 2.51 -15.81
CA SER A 131 2.53 2.90 -16.89
C SER A 131 1.86 3.60 -18.09
N SER A 132 0.57 3.34 -18.35
CA SER A 132 -0.22 4.06 -19.37
C SER A 132 -1.21 5.08 -18.80
N ALA A 133 -1.05 5.48 -17.55
CA ALA A 133 -1.82 6.57 -16.95
C ALA A 133 -1.24 7.92 -17.34
N ASP A 134 -2.02 8.98 -17.16
CA ASP A 134 -1.50 10.34 -17.28
C ASP A 134 -0.48 10.66 -16.17
N GLU A 135 0.39 11.62 -16.45
CA GLU A 135 1.47 12.05 -15.54
C GLU A 135 0.94 12.52 -14.17
N THR A 136 -0.27 13.10 -14.14
CA THR A 136 -0.87 13.56 -12.88
C THR A 136 -1.19 12.38 -11.96
N PHE A 137 -1.78 11.31 -12.49
CA PHE A 137 -2.02 10.08 -11.75
C PHE A 137 -0.71 9.42 -11.32
N GLN A 138 0.29 9.34 -12.21
CA GLN A 138 1.60 8.75 -11.91
C GLN A 138 2.30 9.49 -10.76
N GLN A 139 2.28 10.83 -10.78
CA GLN A 139 2.82 11.63 -9.69
C GLN A 139 2.06 11.42 -8.38
N GLN A 140 0.72 11.44 -8.43
CA GLN A 140 -0.11 11.24 -7.23
C GLN A 140 0.14 9.89 -6.56
N ILE A 141 0.28 8.82 -7.34
CA ILE A 141 0.51 7.50 -6.78
C ILE A 141 1.96 7.35 -6.27
N SER A 142 2.94 7.91 -6.96
CA SER A 142 4.34 7.95 -6.52
C SER A 142 4.49 8.69 -5.17
N ASP A 143 3.89 9.88 -5.07
CA ASP A 143 3.88 10.66 -3.82
C ASP A 143 3.21 9.89 -2.68
N SER A 144 2.11 9.19 -2.95
CA SER A 144 1.41 8.39 -1.94
C SER A 144 2.23 7.18 -1.49
N ILE A 145 2.89 6.47 -2.41
CA ILE A 145 3.77 5.34 -2.09
C ILE A 145 4.91 5.82 -1.20
N GLY A 146 5.60 6.91 -1.55
CA GLY A 146 6.68 7.47 -0.74
C GLY A 146 6.23 7.94 0.65
N LEU A 147 5.08 8.60 0.73
CA LEU A 147 4.51 9.03 2.02
C LEU A 147 4.21 7.84 2.94
N GLN A 148 3.60 6.80 2.39
CA GLN A 148 3.23 5.61 3.14
C GLN A 148 4.45 4.75 3.50
N ALA A 149 5.45 4.64 2.62
CA ALA A 149 6.71 3.94 2.90
C ALA A 149 7.43 4.57 4.11
N ARG A 150 7.55 5.90 4.14
CA ARG A 150 8.15 6.62 5.29
C ARG A 150 7.34 6.45 6.57
N CYS A 151 6.01 6.46 6.49
CA CYS A 151 5.18 6.16 7.67
C CYS A 151 5.38 4.72 8.15
N LEU A 152 5.46 3.76 7.22
CA LEU A 152 5.66 2.35 7.50
C LEU A 152 7.02 2.10 8.15
N ALA A 153 8.07 2.79 7.70
CA ALA A 153 9.41 2.72 8.29
C ALA A 153 9.44 3.05 9.79
N ILE A 154 8.54 3.94 10.26
CA ILE A 154 8.41 4.32 11.67
C ILE A 154 7.75 3.20 12.49
N ASP A 155 6.75 2.52 11.93
CA ASP A 155 5.82 1.71 12.73
C ASP A 155 5.92 0.20 12.54
N TRP A 156 6.58 -0.30 11.49
CA TRP A 156 6.57 -1.73 11.18
C TRP A 156 7.10 -2.58 12.35
N LYS A 157 8.13 -2.10 13.08
CA LYS A 157 8.69 -2.79 14.26
C LYS A 157 7.73 -2.86 15.45
N ARG A 158 6.70 -2.01 15.47
CA ARG A 158 5.72 -1.89 16.56
C ARG A 158 4.54 -2.85 16.42
N LEU A 159 4.50 -3.65 15.35
CA LEU A 159 3.55 -4.76 15.21
C LEU A 159 3.92 -5.86 16.21
N TYR A 160 2.93 -6.38 16.96
CA TYR A 160 3.18 -7.43 17.95
C TYR A 160 3.47 -8.78 17.28
N ASP A 161 2.69 -9.11 16.25
CA ASP A 161 2.78 -10.35 15.48
C ASP A 161 4.05 -10.34 14.59
N ARG A 162 4.84 -11.43 14.63
CA ARG A 162 6.09 -11.56 13.85
C ARG A 162 5.82 -11.68 12.35
N ASP A 163 4.83 -12.45 11.95
CA ASP A 163 4.47 -12.64 10.55
C ASP A 163 3.97 -11.32 9.95
N ALA A 164 3.21 -10.55 10.73
CA ALA A 164 2.79 -9.21 10.36
C ALA A 164 3.98 -8.26 10.19
N ARG A 165 5.00 -8.34 11.07
CA ARG A 165 6.25 -7.57 10.93
C ARG A 165 7.00 -7.91 9.65
N VAL A 166 7.15 -9.20 9.34
CA VAL A 166 7.80 -9.65 8.10
C VAL A 166 7.03 -9.16 6.88
N GLY A 167 5.70 -9.28 6.88
CA GLY A 167 4.84 -8.77 5.80
C GLY A 167 4.95 -7.25 5.61
N ALA A 168 4.98 -6.50 6.71
CA ALA A 168 5.17 -5.06 6.70
C ALA A 168 6.54 -4.66 6.14
N LEU A 169 7.63 -5.28 6.64
CA LEU A 169 8.99 -5.01 6.17
C LEU A 169 9.17 -5.38 4.69
N ARG A 170 8.61 -6.51 4.24
CA ARG A 170 8.59 -6.89 2.82
C ARG A 170 7.97 -5.79 1.97
N GLY A 171 6.80 -5.28 2.36
CA GLY A 171 6.13 -4.19 1.65
C GLY A 171 6.96 -2.91 1.60
N LEU A 172 7.66 -2.59 2.71
CA LEU A 172 8.57 -1.45 2.79
C LEU A 172 9.75 -1.60 1.82
N ILE A 173 10.45 -2.73 1.83
CA ILE A 173 11.58 -3.00 0.93
C ILE A 173 11.16 -2.86 -0.53
N ILE A 174 10.02 -3.45 -0.89
CA ILE A 174 9.47 -3.36 -2.26
C ILE A 174 9.18 -1.91 -2.64
N ALA A 175 8.60 -1.12 -1.73
CA ALA A 175 8.32 0.29 -1.99
C ALA A 175 9.60 1.10 -2.17
N GLU A 176 10.57 0.98 -1.26
CA GLU A 176 11.84 1.71 -1.33
C GLU A 176 12.61 1.34 -2.61
N ALA A 177 12.66 0.06 -2.97
CA ALA A 177 13.28 -0.39 -4.22
C ALA A 177 12.57 0.19 -5.46
N ALA A 178 11.24 0.31 -5.44
CA ALA A 178 10.47 0.93 -6.51
C ALA A 178 10.61 2.46 -6.56
N LEU A 179 10.96 3.10 -5.45
CA LEU A 179 11.22 4.54 -5.37
C LEU A 179 12.68 4.91 -5.71
N GLY A 180 13.54 3.91 -5.94
CA GLY A 180 14.94 4.11 -6.29
C GLY A 180 15.85 4.36 -5.08
N ALA A 181 15.56 3.71 -3.95
CA ALA A 181 16.47 3.72 -2.81
C ALA A 181 17.86 3.15 -3.16
N GLU A 182 18.89 3.68 -2.53
CA GLU A 182 20.26 3.22 -2.70
C GLU A 182 20.44 1.78 -2.19
N ALA A 183 21.38 1.03 -2.76
CA ALA A 183 21.63 -0.36 -2.38
C ALA A 183 21.93 -0.51 -0.88
N SER A 184 22.68 0.44 -0.29
CA SER A 184 22.99 0.45 1.14
C SER A 184 21.75 0.60 2.04
N ASP A 185 20.75 1.36 1.60
CA ASP A 185 19.51 1.53 2.36
C ASP A 185 18.68 0.25 2.34
N LEU A 186 18.66 -0.45 1.21
CA LEU A 186 18.03 -1.76 1.08
C LEU A 186 18.76 -2.82 1.90
N ASP A 187 20.10 -2.84 1.88
CA ASP A 187 20.92 -3.77 2.66
C ASP A 187 20.64 -3.63 4.16
N ASN A 188 20.56 -2.39 4.66
CA ASN A 188 20.18 -2.11 6.05
C ASN A 188 18.78 -2.67 6.39
N LEU A 189 17.82 -2.57 5.48
CA LEU A 189 16.48 -3.14 5.67
C LEU A 189 16.49 -4.67 5.65
N ILE A 190 17.31 -5.28 4.80
CA ILE A 190 17.45 -6.73 4.69
C ILE A 190 18.13 -7.31 5.93
N GLU A 191 19.12 -6.62 6.51
CA GLU A 191 19.80 -7.06 7.73
C GLU A 191 18.80 -7.23 8.89
N PHE A 192 17.74 -6.40 8.94
CA PHE A 192 16.67 -6.55 9.93
C PHE A 192 15.79 -7.79 9.76
N LEU A 193 15.83 -8.50 8.62
CA LEU A 193 15.15 -9.80 8.46
C LEU A 193 15.91 -10.94 9.15
N VAL A 194 17.23 -10.83 9.29
CA VAL A 194 18.11 -11.87 9.87
C VAL A 194 17.81 -12.16 11.35
N PRO A 195 17.48 -11.18 12.21
CA PRO A 195 17.21 -11.43 13.63
C PRO A 195 15.73 -11.74 13.99
N LEU A 196 14.81 -11.94 13.03
CA LEU A 196 13.37 -12.14 13.28
C LEU A 196 12.94 -13.60 13.57
#